data_AF-A0A835XZ97-F1
#
_entry.id   AF-A0A835XZ97-F1
#
_cell.length_a   1.000
_cell.length_b   1.000
_cell.length_c   1.000
_cell.angle_alpha   90.00
_cell.angle_beta   90.00
_cell.angle_gamma   90.00
#
_symmetry.space_group_name_H-M   'P 1'
#
loop_
_entity.id
_entity.type
_entity.pdbx_description
1 polymer ?
#
loop_
_entity_poly.entity_id
_entity_poly.type
_entity_poly.pdbx_seq_one_letter_code
_entity_poly.pdbx_strand_id
1 'polypeptide(L)'
;MAPRISDDALLKTNAAATVLLGLPAMVAPKLWHNAFFMKDHPNNPELGRFWGLNILSCGASALIVSDSDNPKAKKRFLKTAGAAWVLAGALTANNVRTGAQPKESGTVAAVGSALMGGALLAGGLRKD
;
A
#
# COMPACT_ATOMS: atom_id res chain seq x y z
N MET A 1 -19.64 9.55 21.24
CA MET A 1 -19.39 9.00 19.88
C MET A 1 -17.90 9.13 19.60
N ALA A 2 -17.20 8.04 19.28
CA ALA A 2 -15.79 8.13 18.89
C ALA A 2 -15.66 8.97 17.59
N PRO A 3 -14.61 9.79 17.46
CA PRO A 3 -14.41 10.62 16.28
C PRO A 3 -14.37 9.74 15.01
N ARG A 4 -15.13 10.15 13.99
CA ARG A 4 -15.31 9.41 12.73
C ARG A 4 -14.32 9.94 11.69
N ILE A 5 -13.47 9.07 11.16
CA ILE A 5 -12.62 9.41 10.00
C ILE A 5 -13.50 9.42 8.73
N SER A 6 -13.39 10.48 7.93
CA SER A 6 -14.09 10.64 6.65
C SER A 6 -13.47 9.77 5.55
N ASP A 7 -14.26 9.43 4.53
CA ASP A 7 -13.79 8.64 3.39
C ASP A 7 -12.65 9.36 2.65
N ASP A 8 -12.73 10.70 2.55
CA ASP A 8 -11.68 11.52 1.92
C ASP A 8 -10.38 11.49 2.70
N ALA A 9 -10.46 11.55 4.03
CA ALA A 9 -9.29 11.42 4.88
C ALA A 9 -8.64 10.04 4.70
N LEU A 10 -9.43 8.96 4.67
CA LEU A 10 -8.93 7.61 4.40
C LEU A 10 -8.25 7.50 3.02
N LEU A 11 -8.87 8.06 1.97
CA LEU A 11 -8.31 8.04 0.63
C LEU A 11 -7.01 8.86 0.52
N LYS A 12 -6.95 10.04 1.16
CA LYS A 12 -5.74 10.88 1.22
C LYS A 12 -4.62 10.21 2.02
N THR A 13 -4.95 9.58 3.14
CA THR A 13 -3.98 8.80 3.92
C THR A 13 -3.45 7.60 3.12
N ASN A 14 -4.32 6.87 2.42
CA ASN A 14 -3.92 5.80 1.51
C ASN A 14 -3.00 6.32 0.40
N ALA A 15 -3.35 7.44 -0.23
CA ALA A 15 -2.52 8.05 -1.26
C ALA A 15 -1.13 8.40 -0.74
N ALA A 16 -1.04 9.09 0.40
CA ALA A 16 0.23 9.48 1.01
C ALA A 16 1.07 8.25 1.37
N ALA A 17 0.48 7.23 1.99
CA ALA A 17 1.17 5.99 2.33
C ALA A 17 1.69 5.27 1.08
N THR A 18 0.89 5.21 0.02
CA THR A 18 1.27 4.56 -1.24
C THR A 18 2.43 5.33 -1.91
N VAL A 19 2.33 6.66 -1.99
CA VAL A 19 3.40 7.49 -2.57
C VAL A 19 4.71 7.35 -1.79
N LEU A 20 4.66 7.42 -0.46
CA LEU A 20 5.83 7.26 0.40
C LEU A 20 6.47 5.87 0.28
N LEU A 21 5.67 4.83 0.00
CA LEU A 21 6.18 3.49 -0.26
C LEU A 21 6.88 3.39 -1.62
N GLY A 22 6.34 4.02 -2.67
CA GLY A 22 6.88 3.96 -4.03
C GLY A 22 8.16 4.79 -4.24
N LEU A 23 8.30 5.90 -3.51
CA LEU A 23 9.44 6.82 -3.65
C LEU A 23 10.80 6.14 -3.43
N PRO A 24 11.05 5.41 -2.33
CA PRO A 24 12.33 4.72 -2.11
C PRO A 24 12.70 3.74 -3.22
N ALA A 25 11.72 3.05 -3.82
CA ALA A 25 11.96 2.15 -4.93
C ALA A 25 12.48 2.88 -6.19
N MET A 26 12.10 4.14 -6.39
CA MET A 26 12.60 4.98 -7.48
C MET A 26 13.95 5.63 -7.19
N VAL A 27 14.08 6.27 -6.02
CA VAL A 27 15.24 7.13 -5.71
C VAL A 27 16.41 6.36 -5.10
N ALA A 28 16.12 5.26 -4.40
CA ALA A 28 17.12 4.45 -3.72
C ALA A 28 16.87 2.95 -3.95
N PRO A 29 16.89 2.48 -5.21
CA PRO A 29 16.49 1.11 -5.57
C PRO A 29 17.32 0.03 -4.86
N LYS A 30 18.60 0.32 -4.53
CA LYS A 30 19.44 -0.60 -3.76
C LYS A 30 19.01 -0.71 -2.30
N LEU A 31 18.61 0.40 -1.66
CA LEU A 31 18.08 0.37 -0.29
C LEU A 31 16.72 -0.33 -0.26
N TRP A 32 15.87 -0.04 -1.25
CA TRP A 32 14.61 -0.76 -1.43
C TRP A 32 14.83 -2.25 -1.60
N HIS A 33 15.77 -2.65 -2.47
CA HIS A 33 16.10 -4.05 -2.70
C HIS A 33 16.52 -4.73 -1.39
N ASN A 34 17.47 -4.14 -0.66
CA ASN A 34 17.96 -4.70 0.60
C ASN A 34 16.87 -4.76 1.69
N ALA A 35 15.88 -3.88 1.65
CA ALA A 35 14.77 -3.87 2.59
C ALA A 35 13.72 -4.94 2.26
N PHE A 36 13.50 -5.27 0.99
CA PHE A 36 12.37 -6.12 0.56
C PHE A 36 12.75 -7.41 -0.15
N PHE A 37 14.04 -7.69 -0.33
CA PHE A 37 14.54 -8.89 -0.99
C PHE A 37 15.72 -9.46 -0.19
N MET A 38 15.96 -10.75 -0.37
CA MET A 38 17.11 -11.44 0.23
C MET A 38 18.44 -10.97 -0.37
N LYS A 39 19.53 -11.07 0.41
CA LYS A 39 20.89 -10.66 -0.01
C LYS A 39 21.37 -11.38 -1.27
N ASP A 40 20.89 -12.59 -1.49
CA ASP A 40 21.33 -13.50 -2.55
C ASP A 40 20.55 -13.24 -3.85
N HIS A 41 19.46 -12.47 -3.78
CA HIS A 41 18.70 -12.08 -4.95
C HIS A 41 19.50 -11.02 -5.72
N PRO A 42 19.66 -11.15 -7.05
CA PRO A 42 20.35 -10.14 -7.83
C PRO A 42 19.58 -8.82 -7.79
N ASN A 43 20.27 -7.74 -7.45
CA ASN A 43 19.69 -6.41 -7.51
C ASN A 43 19.44 -6.01 -8.96
N ASN A 44 18.17 -5.74 -9.30
CA ASN A 44 17.76 -5.17 -10.58
C ASN A 44 17.16 -3.77 -10.34
N PRO A 45 17.94 -2.69 -10.52
CA PRO A 45 17.49 -1.33 -10.28
C PRO A 45 16.36 -0.87 -11.21
N GLU A 46 16.31 -1.37 -12.45
CA GLU A 46 15.25 -1.01 -13.40
C GLU A 46 13.91 -1.57 -12.96
N LEU A 47 13.89 -2.83 -12.53
CA LEU A 47 12.70 -3.45 -11.97
C LEU A 47 12.24 -2.71 -10.71
N GLY A 48 13.16 -2.31 -9.83
CA GLY A 48 12.86 -1.51 -8.64
C GLY A 48 12.20 -0.17 -8.97
N ARG A 49 12.75 0.56 -9.95
CA ARG A 49 12.18 1.84 -10.40
C ARG A 49 10.82 1.67 -11.06
N PHE A 50 10.66 0.64 -11.90
CA PHE A 50 9.38 0.32 -12.53
C PHE A 50 8.31 0.01 -11.46
N TRP A 51 8.66 -0.78 -10.45
CA TRP A 51 7.78 -1.01 -9.29
C TRP A 51 7.42 0.28 -8.57
N GLY A 52 8.41 1.14 -8.29
CA GLY A 52 8.19 2.44 -7.67
C GLY A 52 7.23 3.32 -8.45
N LEU A 53 7.39 3.40 -9.78
CA LEU A 53 6.49 4.15 -10.66
C LEU A 53 5.05 3.62 -10.59
N ASN A 54 4.85 2.30 -10.64
CA ASN A 54 3.51 1.70 -10.54
C ASN A 54 2.85 2.04 -9.20
N ILE A 55 3.59 1.93 -8.09
CA ILE A 55 3.10 2.28 -6.76
C ILE A 55 2.71 3.76 -6.70
N LEU A 56 3.55 4.66 -7.23
CA LEU A 56 3.26 6.10 -7.30
C LEU A 56 1.98 6.39 -8.10
N SER A 57 1.77 5.72 -9.23
CA SER A 57 0.55 5.85 -10.03
C SER A 57 -0.71 5.40 -9.28
N CYS A 58 -0.61 4.34 -8.48
CA CYS A 58 -1.70 3.93 -7.59
C CYS A 58 -2.03 5.00 -6.53
N GLY A 59 -0.99 5.61 -5.94
CA GLY A 59 -1.15 6.70 -4.97
C GLY A 59 -1.80 7.94 -5.59
N ALA A 60 -1.39 8.33 -6.79
CA ALA A 60 -2.00 9.43 -7.54
C ALA A 60 -3.48 9.17 -7.86
N SER A 61 -3.83 7.94 -8.23
CA SER A 61 -5.21 7.55 -8.50
C SER A 61 -6.10 7.71 -7.25
N ALA A 62 -5.57 7.40 -6.06
CA ALA A 62 -6.30 7.59 -4.81
C ALA A 62 -6.56 9.07 -4.48
N LEU A 63 -5.62 9.98 -4.81
CA LEU A 63 -5.85 11.43 -4.67
C LEU A 63 -6.99 11.89 -5.58
N ILE A 64 -6.95 11.52 -6.85
CA ILE A 64 -7.97 11.89 -7.83
C ILE A 64 -9.37 11.42 -7.38
N VAL A 65 -9.48 10.19 -6.87
CA VAL A 65 -10.75 9.66 -6.37
C VAL A 65 -11.20 10.38 -5.09
N SER A 66 -10.28 10.77 -4.22
CA SER A 66 -10.58 11.51 -2.99
C SER A 66 -11.22 12.87 -3.27
N ASP A 67 -10.82 13.53 -4.36
CA ASP A 67 -11.34 14.83 -4.77
C ASP A 67 -12.62 14.71 -5.64
N SER A 68 -13.10 13.50 -5.95
CA SER A 68 -14.35 13.34 -6.72
C SER A 68 -15.60 13.62 -5.86
N ASP A 69 -16.68 14.11 -6.46
CA ASP A 69 -17.96 14.28 -5.75
C ASP A 69 -18.83 13.00 -5.73
N ASN A 70 -18.30 11.87 -6.24
CA ASN A 70 -19.07 10.64 -6.37
C ASN A 70 -18.85 9.70 -5.16
N PRO A 71 -19.77 9.66 -4.18
CA PRO A 71 -19.61 8.84 -2.97
C PRO A 71 -19.53 7.34 -3.30
N LYS A 72 -20.27 6.87 -4.31
CA LYS A 72 -20.21 5.46 -4.73
C LYS A 72 -18.83 5.09 -5.29
N ALA A 73 -18.20 5.99 -6.04
CA ALA A 73 -16.85 5.79 -6.55
C ALA A 73 -15.83 5.72 -5.40
N LYS A 74 -15.93 6.61 -4.41
CA LYS A 74 -15.09 6.58 -3.20
C LYS A 74 -15.23 5.27 -2.44
N LYS A 75 -16.46 4.84 -2.13
CA LYS A 75 -16.73 3.57 -1.45
C LYS A 75 -16.18 2.37 -2.22
N ARG A 76 -16.37 2.33 -3.53
CA ARG A 76 -15.86 1.25 -4.38
C ARG A 76 -14.33 1.22 -4.35
N PHE A 77 -13.68 2.38 -4.49
CA PHE A 77 -12.23 2.48 -4.42
C PHE A 77 -11.69 2.05 -3.05
N LEU A 78 -12.31 2.50 -1.95
CA LEU A 78 -11.95 2.06 -0.59
C LEU A 78 -12.02 0.54 -0.44
N LYS A 79 -13.05 -0.12 -0.98
CA LYS A 79 -13.15 -1.59 -0.96
C LYS A 79 -12.02 -2.24 -1.77
N THR A 80 -11.80 -1.78 -2.99
CA THR A 80 -10.79 -2.36 -3.89
C THR A 80 -9.38 -2.14 -3.34
N ALA A 81 -9.03 -0.92 -2.93
CA ALA A 81 -7.75 -0.58 -2.34
C ALA A 81 -7.55 -1.34 -1.02
N GLY A 82 -8.58 -1.42 -0.18
CA GLY A 82 -8.53 -2.16 1.07
C GLY A 82 -8.26 -3.66 0.86
N ALA A 83 -8.94 -4.29 -0.10
CA ALA A 83 -8.67 -5.68 -0.46
C ALA A 83 -7.26 -5.88 -1.01
N ALA A 84 -6.78 -4.97 -1.86
CA ALA A 84 -5.43 -5.02 -2.41
C ALA A 84 -4.36 -4.93 -1.32
N TRP A 85 -4.53 -4.04 -0.33
CA TRP A 85 -3.64 -3.94 0.83
C TRP A 85 -3.65 -5.21 1.69
N VAL A 86 -4.81 -5.80 1.96
CA VAL A 86 -4.90 -7.07 2.69
C VAL A 86 -4.15 -8.18 1.95
N LEU A 87 -4.36 -8.30 0.64
CA LEU A 87 -3.67 -9.29 -0.20
C LEU A 87 -2.16 -9.04 -0.24
N ALA A 88 -1.72 -7.79 -0.38
CA ALA A 88 -0.30 -7.43 -0.32
C ALA A 88 0.32 -7.80 1.04
N GLY A 89 -0.38 -7.54 2.14
CA GLY A 89 0.06 -7.92 3.48
C GLY A 89 0.16 -9.45 3.65
N ALA A 90 -0.82 -10.20 3.15
CA ALA A 90 -0.81 -11.66 3.20
C ALA A 90 0.34 -12.27 2.36
N LEU A 91 0.57 -11.74 1.15
CA LEU A 91 1.69 -12.15 0.30
C LEU A 91 3.04 -11.83 0.95
N THR A 92 3.17 -10.65 1.54
CA THR A 92 4.37 -10.24 2.28
C THR A 92 4.62 -11.16 3.47
N ALA A 93 3.59 -11.48 4.26
CA ALA A 93 3.70 -12.42 5.37
C ALA A 93 4.13 -13.82 4.91
N ASN A 94 3.59 -14.30 3.77
CA ASN A 94 4.02 -15.57 3.19
C ASN A 94 5.47 -15.50 2.71
N ASN A 95 5.91 -14.41 2.09
CA ASN A 95 7.29 -14.24 1.63
C ASN A 95 8.28 -14.18 2.81
N VAL A 96 7.88 -13.56 3.93
CA VAL A 96 8.66 -13.63 5.17
C VAL A 96 8.75 -15.07 5.68
N ARG A 97 7.63 -15.80 5.67
CA ARG A 97 7.57 -17.20 6.12
C ARG A 97 8.44 -18.13 5.27
N THR A 98 8.48 -17.94 3.96
CA THR A 98 9.27 -18.75 3.02
C THR A 98 10.72 -18.26 2.88
N GLY A 99 11.10 -17.17 3.55
CA GLY A 99 12.44 -16.60 3.48
C GLY A 99 12.74 -15.85 2.19
N ALA A 100 11.73 -15.48 1.39
CA ALA A 100 11.90 -14.63 0.21
C ALA A 100 12.05 -13.14 0.59
N GLN A 101 11.67 -12.77 1.82
CA GLN A 101 11.74 -11.40 2.34
C GLN A 101 12.41 -11.34 3.71
N PRO A 102 13.19 -10.28 4.02
CA PRO A 102 13.75 -10.09 5.35
C PRO A 102 12.64 -9.98 6.41
N LYS A 103 12.84 -10.66 7.55
CA LYS A 103 11.78 -10.82 8.56
C LYS A 103 11.33 -9.49 9.17
N GLU A 104 12.26 -8.60 9.51
CA GLU A 104 11.94 -7.34 10.20
C GLU A 104 11.11 -6.41 9.33
N SER A 105 11.65 -6.02 8.17
CA SER A 105 10.97 -5.14 7.21
C SER A 105 9.70 -5.77 6.64
N GLY A 106 9.74 -7.07 6.32
CA GLY A 106 8.58 -7.78 5.79
C GLY A 106 7.44 -7.91 6.82
N THR A 107 7.75 -8.14 8.10
CA THR A 107 6.70 -8.19 9.15
C THR A 107 6.06 -6.82 9.34
N VAL A 108 6.87 -5.75 9.39
CA VAL A 108 6.35 -4.38 9.50
C VAL A 108 5.48 -4.03 8.29
N ALA A 109 5.92 -4.37 7.08
CA ALA A 109 5.15 -4.15 5.86
C ALA A 109 3.84 -4.95 5.84
N ALA A 110 3.85 -6.21 6.29
CA ALA A 110 2.66 -7.05 6.36
C ALA A 110 1.63 -6.49 7.35
N VAL A 111 2.06 -6.09 8.54
CA VAL A 111 1.19 -5.49 9.57
C VAL A 111 0.65 -4.14 9.10
N GLY A 112 1.50 -3.26 8.58
CA GLY A 112 1.08 -1.96 8.04
C GLY A 112 0.04 -2.10 6.92
N SER A 113 0.26 -3.08 6.03
CA SER A 113 -0.67 -3.41 4.96
C SER A 113 -2.02 -3.91 5.48
N ALA A 114 -2.01 -4.78 6.50
CA ALA A 114 -3.24 -5.27 7.12
C ALA A 114 -4.04 -4.16 7.82
N LEU A 115 -3.36 -3.27 8.55
CA LEU A 115 -3.99 -2.13 9.23
C LEU A 115 -4.61 -1.14 8.23
N MET A 116 -3.86 -0.77 7.19
CA MET A 116 -4.37 0.09 6.11
C MET A 116 -5.55 -0.57 5.39
N GLY A 117 -5.40 -1.84 5.00
CA GLY A 117 -6.43 -2.60 4.30
C GLY A 117 -7.71 -2.72 5.13
N GLY A 118 -7.58 -2.99 6.43
CA GLY A 118 -8.70 -3.04 7.37
C GLY A 118 -9.41 -1.69 7.51
N ALA A 119 -8.68 -0.59 7.65
CA ALA A 119 -9.25 0.76 7.74
C ALA A 119 -10.01 1.15 6.46
N LEU A 120 -9.45 0.86 5.29
CA LEU A 120 -10.07 1.14 3.99
C LEU A 120 -11.31 0.27 3.75
N LEU A 121 -11.25 -1.03 4.05
CA LEU A 121 -12.41 -1.92 3.96
C LEU A 121 -13.53 -1.48 4.90
N ALA A 122 -13.20 -1.11 6.14
CA ALA A 122 -14.18 -0.61 7.10
C ALA A 122 -14.87 0.66 6.57
N GLY A 123 -14.12 1.61 6.00
CA GLY A 123 -14.67 2.79 5.35
C GLY A 123 -15.55 2.47 4.13
N GLY A 124 -15.10 1.55 3.28
CA GLY A 124 -15.80 1.14 2.06
C GLY A 124 -17.07 0.33 2.30
N LEU A 125 -17.11 -0.51 3.33
CA LEU A 125 -18.26 -1.35 3.69
C LEU A 125 -19.28 -0.63 4.58
N ARG A 126 -18.91 0.52 5.15
CA ARG A 126 -19.80 1.35 5.96
C ARG A 126 -20.99 1.83 5.11
N LYS A 127 -22.21 1.65 5.63
CA LYS A 127 -23.43 2.25 5.08
C LYS A 127 -23.38 3.77 5.28
N ASP A 128 -23.86 4.50 4.27
CA ASP A 128 -23.98 5.97 4.32
C ASP A 128 -24.98 6.40 5.40
#